data_AF-F4T7S5-F1
#
_entry.id   AF-F4T7S5-F1
#
_cell.length_a   1.000
_cell.length_b   1.000
_cell.length_c   1.000
_cell.angle_alpha   90.00
_cell.angle_beta   90.00
_cell.angle_gamma   90.00
#
_symmetry.space_group_name_H-M   'P 1'
#
loop_
_entity.id
_entity.type
_entity.pdbx_description
1 polymer ?
#
loop_
_entity_poly.entity_id
_entity_poly.type
_entity_poly.pdbx_seq_one_letter_code
_entity_poly.pdbx_strand_id
1 'polypeptide(L)'
;MDAIVARQDNHHKTSQTEHLLRGRRGDQIKVLWADSDGLCLFTKRLERGRFVWPVTRDGKVHLTPAQLSMLLEGINWKHPKRTERAGIRI
;
A
#
# COMPACT_ATOMS: atom_id res chain seq x y z
N MET A 1 -6.08 9.70 -9.11
CA MET A 1 -4.79 9.36 -8.50
C MET A 1 -4.96 9.81 -7.09
N ASP A 2 -4.87 8.88 -6.15
CA ASP A 2 -5.21 9.14 -4.75
C ASP A 2 -3.98 8.85 -3.91
N ALA A 3 -3.77 9.63 -2.87
CA ALA A 3 -2.63 9.47 -1.97
C ALA A 3 -3.13 9.30 -0.54
N ILE A 4 -2.43 8.46 0.20
CA ILE A 4 -2.56 8.34 1.66
C ILE A 4 -1.17 8.35 2.27
N VAL A 5 -1.06 8.97 3.43
CA VAL A 5 0.11 8.81 4.30
C VAL A 5 -0.16 7.60 5.18
N ALA A 6 0.63 6.56 5.05
CA ALA A 6 0.62 5.45 5.99
C ALA A 6 1.68 5.69 7.07
N ARG A 7 1.29 5.45 8.31
CA ARG A 7 2.24 5.29 9.41
C ARG A 7 2.23 3.83 9.81
N GLN A 8 3.39 3.19 9.75
CA GLN A 8 3.57 1.83 10.22
C GLN A 8 4.35 1.85 11.53
N ASP A 9 3.82 1.14 12.52
CA ASP A 9 4.52 0.87 13.78
C ASP A 9 5.22 -0.48 13.65
N ASN A 10 6.55 -0.45 13.51
CA ASN A 10 7.37 -1.66 13.58
C ASN A 10 7.78 -1.88 15.04
N HIS A 11 7.55 -3.09 15.56
CA HIS A 11 7.86 -3.46 16.94
C HIS A 11 9.31 -3.21 17.39
N HIS A 12 10.24 -2.91 16.47
CA HIS A 12 11.68 -2.72 16.75
C HIS A 12 12.30 -1.47 16.09
N LYS A 13 11.53 -0.64 15.36
CA LYS A 13 12.09 0.54 14.65
C LYS A 13 11.03 1.66 14.61
N THR A 14 11.49 2.89 14.85
CA THR A 14 10.71 4.14 14.84
C THR A 14 9.60 4.15 13.79
N SER A 15 8.42 4.69 14.10
CA SER A 15 7.31 4.79 13.14
C SER A 15 7.80 5.41 11.82
N GLN A 16 7.84 4.62 10.75
CA GLN A 16 8.19 5.13 9.43
C GLN A 16 6.93 5.71 8.78
N THR A 17 7.09 6.90 8.21
CA THR A 17 6.03 7.57 7.44
C THR A 17 6.25 7.26 5.98
N GLU A 18 5.26 6.63 5.35
CA GLU A 18 5.28 6.26 3.95
C GLU A 18 4.17 7.02 3.22
N HIS A 19 4.48 7.50 2.02
CA HIS A 19 3.49 8.07 1.13
C HIS A 19 3.07 7.00 0.13
N LEU A 20 1.83 6.54 0.24
CA LEU A 20 1.26 5.55 -0.67
C LEU A 20 0.40 6.28 -1.70
N LEU A 21 0.68 6.04 -2.97
CA LEU A 21 -0.07 6.62 -4.09
C LEU A 21 -0.68 5.53 -4.93
N ARG A 22 -1.97 5.66 -5.22
CA ARG A 22 -2.72 4.80 -6.14
C ARG A 22 -2.88 5.46 -7.50
N GLY A 23 -2.46 4.74 -8.54
CA GLY A 23 -2.66 5.14 -9.93
C GLY A 23 -4.15 5.30 -10.27
N ARG A 24 -4.49 6.12 -11.26
CA ARG A 24 -5.89 6.41 -11.63
C ARG A 24 -6.69 5.16 -12.01
N ARG A 25 -6.03 4.16 -12.60
CA ARG A 25 -6.64 2.86 -12.97
C ARG A 25 -6.85 1.92 -11.76
N GLY A 26 -6.23 2.23 -10.62
CA GLY A 26 -6.32 1.44 -9.39
C GLY A 26 -5.51 0.15 -9.39
N ASP A 27 -4.83 -0.21 -10.48
CA ASP A 27 -3.99 -1.40 -10.64
C ASP A 27 -2.53 -1.17 -10.21
N GLN A 28 -2.13 0.08 -9.94
CA GLN A 28 -0.77 0.44 -9.56
C GLN A 28 -0.74 1.16 -8.20
N ILE A 29 0.22 0.79 -7.37
CA ILE A 29 0.59 1.49 -6.14
C ILE A 29 2.07 1.90 -6.18
N LYS A 30 2.36 3.06 -5.61
CA LYS A 30 3.71 3.56 -5.34
C LYS A 30 3.84 3.80 -3.85
N VAL A 31 4.94 3.35 -3.25
CA VAL A 31 5.29 3.58 -1.85
C VAL A 31 6.58 4.38 -1.83
N LEU A 32 6.54 5.57 -1.24
CA LEU A 32 7.66 6.48 -1.15
C LEU A 32 8.01 6.70 0.32
N TRP A 33 9.27 6.48 0.70
CA TRP A 33 9.74 6.69 2.07
C TRP A 33 11.19 7.20 2.06
N ALA A 34 11.56 7.92 3.11
CA ALA A 34 12.95 8.27 3.38
C ALA A 34 13.60 7.19 4.23
N ASP A 35 14.81 6.78 3.86
CA ASP A 35 15.72 6.00 4.70
C ASP A 35 16.82 6.91 5.26
N SER A 36 17.81 6.34 5.96
CA SER A 36 18.90 7.09 6.58
C SER A 36 19.76 7.89 5.60
N ASP A 37 19.81 7.50 4.33
CA ASP A 37 20.74 8.02 3.32
C ASP A 37 20.05 8.51 2.03
N GLY A 38 18.73 8.37 1.93
CA GLY A 38 18.05 8.74 0.69
C GLY A 38 16.55 8.52 0.68
N LEU A 39 16.00 8.69 -0.52
CA LEU A 39 14.59 8.51 -0.82
C LEU A 39 14.40 7.20 -1.61
N CYS A 40 13.57 6.31 -1.10
CA CYS A 40 13.27 5.03 -1.72
C CYS A 40 11.87 5.04 -2.34
N LEU A 41 11.75 4.44 -3.53
CA LEU A 41 10.47 4.27 -4.23
C LEU A 41 10.26 2.80 -4.60
N PHE A 42 9.21 2.20 -4.02
CA PHE A 42 8.69 0.91 -4.46
C PHE A 42 7.48 1.13 -5.35
N THR A 43 7.39 0.39 -6.46
CA THR A 43 6.23 0.41 -7.36
C THR A 43 5.75 -1.00 -7.59
N LYS A 44 4.46 -1.24 -7.38
CA LYS A 44 3.81 -2.52 -7.67
C LYS A 44 2.59 -2.31 -8.56
N ARG A 45 2.46 -3.18 -9.55
CA ARG A 45 1.29 -3.29 -10.41
C ARG A 45 0.65 -4.65 -10.23
N LEU A 46 -0.67 -4.69 -10.17
CA LEU A 46 -1.43 -5.93 -10.22
C LEU A 46 -1.64 -6.30 -11.69
N GLU A 47 -1.35 -7.54 -12.03
CA GLU A 47 -1.64 -8.10 -13.35
C GLU A 47 -3.14 -8.17 -13.63
N ARG A 48 -3.94 -8.31 -12.58
CA ARG A 48 -5.40 -8.28 -12.63
C ARG A 48 -5.99 -7.67 -11.36
N GLY A 49 -7.18 -7.11 -11.49
CA GLY A 49 -7.89 -6.47 -10.38
C GLY A 49 -7.37 -5.06 -10.05
N ARG A 50 -7.76 -4.57 -8.88
CA ARG A 50 -7.43 -3.23 -8.38
C ARG A 50 -7.12 -3.30 -6.89
N PHE A 51 -6.23 -2.43 -6.44
CA PHE A 51 -5.96 -2.24 -5.03
C PHE A 51 -7.21 -1.73 -4.30
N VAL A 52 -7.54 -2.40 -3.18
CA VAL A 52 -8.58 -1.95 -2.26
C VAL A 52 -8.00 -0.80 -1.46
N TRP A 53 -8.48 0.40 -1.73
CA TRP A 53 -7.93 1.62 -1.14
C TRP A 53 -8.73 2.03 0.09
N PRO A 54 -8.07 2.44 1.19
CA PRO A 54 -8.77 2.92 2.36
C PRO A 54 -9.45 4.24 2.02
N VAL A 55 -10.72 4.35 2.39
CA VAL A 55 -11.36 5.66 2.48
C VAL A 55 -10.82 6.31 3.75
N THR A 56 -10.06 7.37 3.60
CA THR A 56 -9.53 8.18 4.71
C THR A 56 -10.15 9.56 4.65
N ARG A 57 -10.45 10.16 5.81
CA ARG A 57 -11.04 11.49 5.87
C ARG A 57 -10.00 12.58 5.61
N ASP A 58 -8.77 12.35 6.10
CA ASP A 58 -7.70 13.34 6.09
C ASP A 58 -6.49 12.92 5.24
N GLY A 59 -6.64 11.91 4.39
CA GLY A 59 -5.51 11.38 3.60
C GLY A 59 -4.46 10.67 4.45
N LYS A 60 -4.76 10.32 5.71
CA LYS A 60 -3.85 9.62 6.62
C LYS A 60 -4.47 8.31 7.10
N VAL A 61 -3.68 7.27 7.22
CA VAL A 61 -4.09 5.97 7.78
C VAL A 61 -2.95 5.39 8.62
N HIS A 62 -3.31 4.75 9.72
CA HIS A 62 -2.38 3.88 10.45
C HIS A 62 -2.58 2.47 9.93
N LEU A 63 -1.52 1.86 9.40
CA LEU A 63 -1.54 0.49 8.93
C LEU A 63 -0.64 -0.35 9.82
N THR A 64 -1.17 -1.46 10.32
CA THR A 64 -0.30 -2.49 10.88
C THR A 64 0.54 -3.13 9.75
N PRO A 65 1.67 -3.78 10.07
CA PRO A 65 2.45 -4.51 9.07
C PRO A 65 1.59 -5.51 8.27
N ALA A 66 0.63 -6.18 8.93
CA ALA A 66 -0.30 -7.09 8.26
C ALA A 66 -1.23 -6.36 7.28
N GLN A 67 -1.77 -5.19 7.64
CA GLN A 67 -2.63 -4.42 6.76
C GLN A 67 -1.86 -3.85 5.55
N LEU A 68 -0.60 -3.44 5.74
CA LEU A 68 0.25 -3.05 4.62
C LEU A 68 0.48 -4.24 3.68
N SER A 69 0.83 -5.42 4.20
CA SER A 69 1.00 -6.62 3.38
C SER A 69 -0.28 -6.98 2.61
N MET A 70 -1.44 -6.95 3.27
CA MET A 70 -2.73 -7.19 2.62
C MET A 70 -2.99 -6.19 1.48
N LEU A 71 -2.71 -4.91 1.69
CA LEU A 71 -2.83 -3.88 0.66
C LEU A 71 -1.93 -4.18 -0.52
N LEU A 72 -0.65 -4.45 -0.27
CA LEU A 72 0.32 -4.77 -1.32
C LEU A 72 -0.08 -6.04 -2.08
N GLU A 73 -0.80 -6.97 -1.48
CA GLU A 73 -1.35 -8.15 -2.15
C GLU A 73 -2.70 -7.93 -2.85
N GLY A 74 -3.29 -6.74 -2.73
CA GLY A 74 -4.63 -6.43 -3.26
C GLY A 74 -5.77 -7.10 -2.47
N ILE A 75 -5.50 -7.57 -1.25
CA ILE A 75 -6.49 -8.20 -0.38
C ILE A 75 -7.32 -7.10 0.31
N ASN A 76 -8.65 -7.29 0.33
CA ASN A 76 -9.53 -6.41 1.09
C ASN A 76 -9.33 -6.66 2.60
N TRP A 77 -8.74 -5.71 3.35
CA TRP A 77 -8.54 -5.86 4.79
C TRP A 77 -9.80 -5.75 5.65
N LYS A 78 -10.91 -5.18 5.13
CA LYS A 78 -12.17 -5.12 5.89
C LYS A 78 -12.81 -6.49 5.87
N HIS A 79 -12.86 -7.10 4.68
CA HIS A 79 -13.37 -8.45 4.45
C HIS A 79 -12.27 -9.25 3.74
N PRO A 80 -11.42 -10.01 4.45
CA PRO A 80 -10.25 -10.71 3.89
C PRO A 80 -10.66 -11.70 2.81
N LYS A 81 -10.79 -11.17 1.60
CA LYS A 81 -11.02 -11.86 0.35
C LYS A 81 -10.06 -11.24 -0.64
N ARG A 82 -9.28 -12.09 -1.29
CA ARG A 82 -8.42 -11.66 -2.39
C ARG A 82 -9.30 -11.12 -3.51
N THR A 83 -9.00 -9.94 -4.03
CA THR A 83 -9.80 -9.38 -5.14
C THR A 83 -9.66 -10.24 -6.39
N GLU A 84 -8.47 -10.77 -6.69
CA GLU A 84 -8.23 -11.70 -7.81
C GLU A 84 -7.07 -12.68 -7.52
N ARG A 85 -7.00 -13.83 -8.21
CA ARG A 85 -5.85 -14.76 -8.12
C ARG A 85 -4.63 -14.13 -8.82
N ALA A 86 -3.47 -14.10 -8.15
CA ALA A 86 -2.22 -13.75 -8.81
C ALA A 86 -1.90 -14.83 -9.85
N GLY A 87 -2.04 -14.46 -11.12
CA GLY A 87 -1.30 -15.08 -12.21
C GLY A 87 -0.23 -14.09 -12.60
N ILE A 88 1.04 -14.47 -12.43
CA ILE A 88 2.15 -13.71 -12.99
C ILE A 88 2.10 -13.94 -14.50
N ARG A 89 1.92 -12.86 -15.26
CA ARG A 89 2.18 -12.87 -16.71
C ARG A 89 3.55 -12.23 -16.88
N ILE A 90 4.56 -13.05 -17.12
CA ILE A 90 5.90 -12.59 -17.50
C ILE A 90 5.86 -12.30 -19.01
#